data_AF-A0A9P0CTQ8-F1
#
_entry.id   AF-A0A9P0CTQ8-F1
#
_cell.length_a   1.000
_cell.length_b   1.000
_cell.length_c   1.000
_cell.angle_alpha   90.00
_cell.angle_beta   90.00
_cell.angle_gamma   90.00
#
_symmetry.space_group_name_H-M   'P 1'
#
loop_
_entity.id
_entity.type
_entity.pdbx_description
1 polymer ?
#
loop_
_entity_poly.entity_id
_entity_poly.type
_entity_poly.pdbx_seq_one_letter_code
_entity_poly.pdbx_strand_id
1 'polypeptide(L)'
;MPGVEERQPMILTAKKQALFCSLQRLYNLSKKVNDAAHRKIFEILYRSLEETRQKLLETVEMESDKNLEVDEKFVPNFAIYQTIDDIYCNIKKLQISCELIHPPGSMCLS
;
A
#
# COMPACT_ATOMS: atom_id res chain seq x y z
N MET A 1 -18.15 5.11 -26.34
CA MET A 1 -16.88 4.46 -26.00
C MET A 1 -15.90 5.56 -25.64
N PRO A 2 -15.17 5.46 -24.52
CA PRO A 2 -14.20 6.49 -24.16
C PRO A 2 -13.14 6.64 -25.26
N GLY A 3 -12.71 7.89 -25.48
CA GLY A 3 -11.64 8.24 -26.41
C GLY A 3 -10.33 7.56 -26.02
N VAL A 4 -9.38 7.43 -26.96
CA VAL A 4 -8.07 6.82 -26.68
C VAL A 4 -7.35 7.55 -25.53
N GLU A 5 -7.54 8.86 -25.43
CA GLU A 5 -6.98 9.75 -24.39
C GLU A 5 -7.58 9.48 -22.99
N GLU A 6 -8.86 9.10 -22.90
CA GLU A 6 -9.54 8.79 -21.64
C GLU A 6 -9.20 7.40 -21.07
N ARG A 7 -8.63 6.49 -21.89
CA ARG A 7 -8.30 5.12 -21.44
C ARG A 7 -7.16 5.08 -20.43
N GLN A 8 -6.19 5.99 -20.54
CA GLN A 8 -5.04 6.02 -19.65
C GLN A 8 -5.43 6.38 -18.21
N PRO A 9 -6.19 7.47 -17.95
CA PRO A 9 -6.75 7.75 -16.63
C PRO A 9 -7.55 6.58 -16.04
N MET A 10 -8.35 5.89 -16.84
CA MET A 10 -9.11 4.71 -16.39
C MET A 10 -8.21 3.55 -15.94
N ILE A 11 -7.15 3.25 -16.70
CA ILE A 11 -6.17 2.22 -16.34
C ILE A 11 -5.43 2.60 -15.05
N LEU A 12 -5.03 3.87 -14.92
CA LEU A 12 -4.33 4.37 -13.73
C LEU A 12 -5.24 4.32 -12.49
N THR A 13 -6.51 4.67 -12.63
CA THR A 13 -7.52 4.53 -11.57
C THR A 13 -7.64 3.08 -11.11
N ALA A 14 -7.74 2.13 -12.04
CA ALA A 14 -7.83 0.70 -11.72
C ALA A 14 -6.54 0.19 -11.02
N LYS A 15 -5.36 0.61 -11.49
CA LYS A 15 -4.07 0.29 -10.86
C LYS A 15 -3.98 0.85 -9.44
N LYS A 16 -4.35 2.12 -9.25
CA LYS A 16 -4.41 2.77 -7.94
C LYS A 16 -5.27 1.97 -6.98
N GLN A 17 -6.47 1.57 -7.41
CA GLN A 17 -7.39 0.80 -6.58
C GLN A 17 -6.84 -0.59 -6.22
N ALA A 18 -6.20 -1.29 -7.17
CA ALA A 18 -5.58 -2.59 -6.91
C ALA A 18 -4.41 -2.51 -5.90
N LEU A 19 -3.56 -1.48 -6.04
CA LEU A 19 -2.45 -1.23 -5.13
C LEU A 19 -2.95 -0.84 -3.73
N PHE A 20 -3.95 0.03 -3.65
CA PHE A 20 -4.57 0.40 -2.39
C PHE A 20 -5.22 -0.81 -1.68
N CYS A 21 -5.92 -1.67 -2.42
CA CYS A 21 -6.47 -2.92 -1.86
C CYS A 21 -5.37 -3.85 -1.32
N SER A 22 -4.22 -3.92 -1.98
CA SER A 22 -3.07 -4.70 -1.51
C SER A 22 -2.52 -4.14 -0.19
N LEU A 23 -2.36 -2.82 -0.11
CA LEU A 23 -1.92 -2.13 1.11
C LEU A 23 -2.93 -2.31 2.26
N GLN A 24 -4.23 -2.13 1.98
CA GLN A 24 -5.31 -2.32 2.93
C GLN A 24 -5.39 -3.77 3.43
N ARG A 25 -5.17 -4.76 2.56
CA ARG A 25 -5.09 -6.18 2.95
C ARG A 25 -3.96 -6.40 3.94
N LEU A 26 -2.78 -5.83 3.67
CA LEU A 26 -1.63 -5.95 4.56
C LEU A 26 -1.90 -5.29 5.92
N TYR A 27 -2.55 -4.13 5.94
CA TYR A 27 -3.01 -3.48 7.16
C TYR A 27 -4.04 -4.31 7.95
N ASN A 28 -4.99 -4.94 7.26
CA ASN A 28 -5.97 -5.79 7.94
C ASN A 28 -5.32 -7.05 8.55
N LEU A 29 -4.31 -7.60 7.87
CA LEU A 29 -3.48 -8.69 8.40
C LEU A 29 -2.64 -8.23 9.59
N SER A 30 -2.12 -7.00 9.56
CA SER A 30 -1.31 -6.43 10.63
C SER A 30 -2.07 -6.35 11.96
N LYS A 31 -3.39 -6.15 11.91
CA LYS A 31 -4.27 -6.18 13.09
C LYS A 31 -4.49 -7.57 13.68
N LYS A 32 -4.13 -8.64 12.95
CA LYS A 32 -4.37 -10.05 13.33
C LYS A 32 -3.06 -10.84 13.47
N VAL A 33 -1.91 -10.18 13.65
CA VAL A 33 -0.59 -10.83 13.71
C VAL A 33 -0.41 -11.79 14.89
N ASN A 34 -1.27 -11.75 15.90
CA ASN A 34 -1.27 -12.70 17.01
C ASN A 34 -1.75 -14.11 16.58
N ASP A 35 -2.43 -14.22 15.44
CA ASP A 35 -2.80 -15.49 14.83
C ASP A 35 -1.67 -15.98 13.92
N ALA A 36 -1.17 -17.19 14.17
CA ALA A 36 -0.01 -17.75 13.46
C ALA A 36 -0.22 -17.87 11.94
N ALA A 37 -1.44 -18.20 11.50
CA ALA A 37 -1.75 -18.30 10.07
C ALA A 37 -1.75 -16.92 9.41
N HIS A 38 -2.34 -15.93 10.07
CA HIS A 38 -2.35 -14.55 9.60
C HIS A 38 -0.95 -13.92 9.62
N ARG A 39 -0.14 -14.23 10.64
CA ARG A 39 1.27 -13.79 10.75
C ARG A 39 2.10 -14.26 9.58
N LYS A 40 2.02 -15.54 9.21
CA LYS A 40 2.79 -16.08 8.08
C LYS A 40 2.42 -15.37 6.76
N ILE A 41 1.13 -15.13 6.53
CA ILE A 41 0.66 -14.40 5.33
C ILE A 41 1.12 -12.95 5.38
N PHE A 42 1.05 -12.31 6.55
CA PHE A 42 1.55 -10.96 6.76
C PHE A 42 3.04 -10.85 6.43
N GLU A 43 3.90 -11.72 6.97
CA GLU A 43 5.35 -11.71 6.73
C GLU A 43 5.72 -11.88 5.25
N ILE A 44 4.97 -12.70 4.51
CA ILE A 44 5.17 -12.87 3.06
C ILE A 44 4.84 -11.57 2.32
N LEU A 45 3.68 -10.98 2.58
CA LEU A 45 3.20 -9.78 1.90
C LEU A 45 3.90 -8.50 2.37
N TYR A 46 4.46 -8.51 3.57
CA TYR A 46 5.21 -7.39 4.13
C TYR A 46 6.43 -7.04 3.28
N ARG A 47 7.05 -8.05 2.65
CA ARG A 47 8.24 -7.85 1.79
C ARG A 47 7.97 -6.91 0.62
N SER A 48 6.74 -6.87 0.12
CA SER A 48 6.34 -5.96 -0.96
C SER A 48 5.71 -4.66 -0.46
N LEU A 49 5.72 -4.37 0.86
CA LEU A 49 5.08 -3.17 1.43
C LEU A 49 5.65 -1.88 0.83
N GLU A 50 6.97 -1.72 0.85
CA GLU A 50 7.64 -0.52 0.33
C GLU A 50 7.36 -0.33 -1.16
N GLU A 51 7.54 -1.39 -1.94
CA GLU A 51 7.30 -1.39 -3.37
C GLU A 51 5.83 -1.06 -3.69
N THR A 52 4.89 -1.59 -2.93
CA THR A 52 3.46 -1.31 -3.10
C THR A 52 3.14 0.14 -2.77
N ARG A 53 3.72 0.70 -1.69
CA ARG A 53 3.59 2.12 -1.33
C ARG A 53 4.12 3.00 -2.45
N GLN A 54 5.36 2.76 -2.88
CA GLN A 54 6.02 3.56 -3.91
C GLN A 54 5.23 3.55 -5.22
N LYS A 55 4.83 2.36 -5.71
CA LYS A 55 4.01 2.22 -6.92
C LYS A 55 2.65 2.93 -6.79
N LEU A 56 2.06 2.93 -5.60
CA LEU A 56 0.79 3.60 -5.37
C LEU A 56 0.94 5.12 -5.47
N LEU A 57 1.97 5.70 -4.83
CA LEU A 57 2.26 7.13 -4.90
C LEU A 57 2.53 7.56 -6.36
N GLU A 58 3.39 6.82 -7.06
CA GLU A 58 3.67 7.05 -8.48
C GLU A 58 2.41 6.96 -9.36
N THR A 59 1.51 6.01 -9.05
CA THR A 59 0.25 5.88 -9.80
C THR A 59 -0.68 7.06 -9.55
N VAL A 60 -0.72 7.60 -8.32
CA VAL A 60 -1.54 8.79 -8.00
C VAL A 60 -1.00 10.03 -8.72
N GLU A 61 0.31 10.20 -8.76
CA GLU A 61 1.00 11.25 -9.51
C GLU A 61 0.67 11.15 -11.01
N MET A 62 0.94 9.98 -11.62
CA MET A 62 0.66 9.74 -13.03
C MET A 62 -0.83 9.93 -13.38
N GLU A 63 -1.74 9.50 -12.51
CA GLU A 63 -3.18 9.72 -12.70
C GLU A 63 -3.52 11.20 -12.69
N SER A 64 -2.93 11.97 -11.77
CA SER A 64 -3.18 13.41 -11.66
C SER A 64 -2.69 14.15 -12.90
N ASP A 65 -1.47 13.84 -13.35
CA ASP A 65 -0.90 14.42 -14.57
C ASP A 65 -1.75 14.10 -15.80
N LYS A 66 -2.18 12.85 -15.94
CA LYS A 66 -3.02 12.44 -17.08
C LYS A 66 -4.42 13.04 -17.04
N ASN A 67 -4.99 13.26 -15.86
CA ASN A 67 -6.26 13.97 -15.78
C ASN A 67 -6.11 15.46 -16.10
N LEU A 68 -4.98 16.10 -15.74
CA LEU A 68 -4.68 17.49 -16.15
C LEU A 68 -4.48 17.63 -17.66
N GLU A 69 -3.86 16.64 -18.31
CA GLU A 69 -3.73 16.61 -19.78
C GLU A 69 -5.08 16.53 -20.50
N VAL A 70 -6.09 15.90 -19.87
CA VAL A 70 -7.43 15.68 -20.44
C VAL A 70 -8.39 16.82 -20.07
N ASP A 71 -8.29 17.34 -18.84
CA ASP A 71 -9.11 18.43 -18.31
C ASP A 71 -8.23 19.44 -17.55
N GLU A 72 -8.00 20.61 -18.14
CA GLU A 72 -7.22 21.69 -17.52
C GLU A 72 -7.86 22.24 -16.23
N LYS A 73 -9.15 21.98 -15.98
CA LYS A 73 -9.84 22.37 -14.74
C LYS A 73 -9.77 21.29 -13.66
N PHE A 74 -9.17 20.14 -13.96
CA PHE A 74 -8.98 19.08 -12.99
C PHE A 74 -8.16 19.59 -11.80
N VAL A 75 -8.62 19.27 -10.59
CA VAL A 75 -7.92 19.62 -9.34
C VAL A 75 -7.37 18.33 -8.73
N PRO A 76 -6.03 18.11 -8.78
CA PRO A 76 -5.41 16.96 -8.17
C PRO A 76 -5.70 16.85 -6.67
N ASN A 77 -5.98 15.64 -6.20
CA ASN A 77 -6.20 15.36 -4.79
C ASN A 77 -5.02 14.59 -4.19
N PHE A 78 -4.14 15.30 -3.50
CA PHE A 78 -2.97 14.74 -2.83
C PHE A 78 -3.23 14.35 -1.36
N ALA A 79 -4.44 14.51 -0.82
CA ALA A 79 -4.76 14.10 0.56
C ALA A 79 -4.58 12.58 0.77
N ILE A 80 -4.66 11.80 -0.31
CA ILE A 80 -4.41 10.36 -0.29
C ILE A 80 -2.98 9.99 0.14
N TYR A 81 -1.99 10.89 -0.04
CA TYR A 81 -0.59 10.66 0.35
C TYR A 81 -0.50 10.45 1.86
N GLN A 82 -1.12 11.35 2.62
CA GLN A 82 -1.17 11.24 4.08
C GLN A 82 -1.81 9.92 4.52
N THR A 83 -2.89 9.52 3.87
CA THR A 83 -3.58 8.26 4.18
C THR A 83 -2.69 7.04 3.91
N ILE A 84 -1.98 7.03 2.78
CA ILE A 84 -1.04 5.96 2.42
C ILE A 84 0.09 5.88 3.45
N ASP A 85 0.67 7.02 3.82
CA ASP A 85 1.75 7.10 4.80
C ASP A 85 1.30 6.68 6.19
N ASP A 86 0.10 7.07 6.63
CA ASP A 86 -0.46 6.66 7.92
C ASP A 86 -0.65 5.13 7.98
N ILE A 87 -1.19 4.51 6.91
CA ILE A 87 -1.34 3.05 6.83
C ILE A 87 0.02 2.37 6.85
N TYR A 88 0.95 2.84 6.02
CA TYR A 88 2.31 2.30 5.93
C TYR A 88 3.04 2.37 7.27
N CYS A 89 2.99 3.53 7.96
CA CYS A 89 3.61 3.73 9.26
C CYS A 89 3.03 2.79 10.31
N ASN A 90 1.71 2.58 10.32
CA ASN A 90 1.07 1.65 11.23
C ASN A 90 1.48 0.20 10.99
N ILE A 91 1.65 -0.20 9.72
CA ILE A 91 2.16 -1.53 9.37
C ILE A 91 3.64 -1.67 9.82
N LYS A 92 4.49 -0.67 9.58
CA LYS A 92 5.91 -0.64 9.97
C LYS A 92 6.13 -0.73 11.48
N LYS A 93 5.33 -0.02 12.27
CA LYS A 93 5.40 -0.09 13.75
C LYS A 93 5.26 -1.51 14.28
N LEU A 94 4.46 -2.35 13.63
CA LEU A 94 4.26 -3.74 14.03
C LEU A 94 5.43 -4.66 13.69
N GLN A 95 6.20 -4.38 12.62
CA GLN A 95 7.44 -5.11 12.35
C GLN A 95 8.44 -4.92 13.51
N ILE A 96 8.60 -3.67 13.96
CA ILE A 96 9.47 -3.32 15.08
C ILE A 96 9.04 -4.08 16.34
N SER A 97 7.74 -4.13 16.63
CA SER A 97 7.21 -4.88 17.77
C SER A 97 7.39 -6.40 17.66
N CYS A 98 7.25 -6.99 16.46
CA CYS A 98 7.46 -8.42 16.25
C CYS A 98 8.93 -8.82 16.36
N GLU A 99 9.87 -7.98 15.89
CA GLU A 99 11.32 -8.17 16.06
C GLU A 99 11.74 -8.03 17.54
N LEU A 100 11.05 -7.19 18.31
CA LEU A 100 11.28 -7.05 19.76
C LEU A 100 10.76 -8.23 20.58
N ILE A 101 9.73 -8.96 20.10
CA ILE A 101 9.16 -10.13 20.80
C ILE A 101 9.97 -11.41 20.49
N HIS A 102 10.66 -11.48 19.36
CA HIS A 102 11.59 -12.56 19.03
C HIS A 102 12.92 -11.98 18.52
N PRO A 103 13.83 -11.54 19.42
CA PRO A 103 15.17 -11.19 19.00
C PRO A 103 15.83 -12.40 18.33
N PRO A 104 16.62 -12.22 17.26
CA PRO A 104 17.38 -13.29 16.65
C PRO A 104 18.39 -13.81 17.68
N GLY A 105 18.03 -14.91 18.35
CA GLY A 105 18.81 -15.45 19.47
C GLY A 105 18.02 -16.13 20.58
N SER A 106 16.68 -16.04 20.62
CA SER A 106 15.90 -16.81 21.61
C SER A 106 15.80 -18.29 21.21
N MET A 107 16.89 -19.03 21.40
CA MET A 107 16.87 -20.49 21.52
C MET A 107 16.03 -20.83 22.75
N CYS A 108 14.78 -21.21 22.55
CA CYS A 108 14.05 -21.98 23.56
C CYS A 108 14.68 -23.37 23.61
N LEU A 109 15.59 -23.57 24.56
CA LEU A 109 15.98 -24.90 25.01
C LEU A 109 14.79 -25.46 25.80
N SER A 110 14.21 -26.56 25.31
CA SER A 110 13.36 -27.47 26.08
C SER A 110 13.61 -28.87 25.56
#